data_AF-A0A1R3TWU1-F1
#
_entry.id   AF-A0A1R3TWU1-F1
#
_cell.length_a   1.000
_cell.length_b   1.000
_cell.length_c   1.000
_cell.angle_alpha   90.00
_cell.angle_beta   90.00
_cell.angle_gamma   90.00
#
_symmetry.space_group_name_H-M   'P 1'
#
loop_
_entity.id
_entity.type
_entity.pdbx_description
1 polymer ?
#
loop_
_entity_poly.entity_id
_entity_poly.type
_entity_poly.pdbx_seq_one_letter_code
_entity_poly.pdbx_strand_id
1 'polypeptide(L)'
;MSTSTPSLLPNGNLELTAIYEWSPLSMPKLLRAISCRDADVPRSLVVKIRADRKRRKLYLEERLRRIGVITMNDERFEITYTLTPRDYAAMTSAITRRSFGRNLFTFALLVASVWCLMVFFMKIYDPLEMMRRVAADSISASAFTALLIFVCAVTIANQWIVWGVSYLHYRKLASAGSTITITMDETGIQSRSSVASSVIPWNTVKRVLREKDHMISAISEREALILPRRSFKSEEDFNAAVVYALGRVSS
;
A
#
# COMPACT_ATOMS: atom_id res chain seq x y z
N MET A 1 -19.30 55.23 26.97
CA MET A 1 -20.71 55.60 26.75
C MET A 1 -20.99 55.57 25.26
N SER A 2 -22.21 55.17 24.87
CA SER A 2 -22.74 54.96 23.51
C SER A 2 -22.54 53.56 22.89
N THR A 3 -23.47 52.70 23.29
CA THR A 3 -24.28 51.73 22.52
C THR A 3 -24.11 51.67 20.99
N SER A 4 -23.95 50.44 20.47
CA SER A 4 -24.83 49.91 19.41
C SER A 4 -24.76 48.39 19.35
N THR A 5 -25.89 47.75 19.68
CA THR A 5 -26.29 46.42 19.21
C THR A 5 -27.22 46.65 18.02
N PRO A 6 -27.13 45.88 16.92
CA PRO A 6 -28.12 44.81 16.67
C PRO A 6 -27.48 43.65 15.85
N SER A 7 -28.02 42.46 15.60
CA SER A 7 -29.19 41.66 16.01
C SER A 7 -29.14 40.35 15.18
N LEU A 8 -29.80 39.29 15.68
CA LEU A 8 -30.42 38.17 14.93
C LEU A 8 -29.57 36.95 14.48
N LEU A 9 -29.79 35.86 15.25
CA LEU A 9 -29.75 34.42 14.92
C LEU A 9 -30.63 34.07 13.70
N PRO A 10 -30.47 32.94 12.96
CA PRO A 10 -30.62 31.58 13.52
C PRO A 10 -29.90 30.40 12.84
N ASN A 11 -29.94 29.25 13.53
CA ASN A 11 -29.86 27.88 12.99
C ASN A 11 -28.64 27.47 12.15
N GLY A 12 -27.63 26.94 12.83
CA GLY A 12 -26.67 26.01 12.25
C GLY A 12 -26.81 24.64 12.91
N ASN A 13 -27.39 23.68 12.19
CA ASN A 13 -27.39 22.27 12.53
C ASN A 13 -25.95 21.79 12.78
N LEU A 14 -25.65 21.40 14.02
CA LEU A 14 -24.47 20.61 14.37
C LEU A 14 -24.86 19.12 14.33
N GLU A 15 -25.07 18.62 13.12
CA GLU A 15 -24.93 17.19 12.83
C GLU A 15 -23.60 16.97 12.10
N LEU A 16 -22.90 15.89 12.51
CA LEU A 16 -21.80 15.22 11.81
C LEU A 16 -20.38 15.80 11.98
N THR A 17 -19.86 15.74 13.21
CA THR A 17 -18.44 15.42 13.46
C THR A 17 -18.31 13.94 13.83
N ALA A 18 -18.53 13.06 12.86
CA ALA A 18 -18.06 11.68 12.94
C ALA A 18 -16.59 11.65 12.52
N ILE A 19 -15.71 11.87 13.48
CA ILE A 19 -14.29 11.54 13.38
C ILE A 19 -14.22 10.02 13.22
N TYR A 20 -13.96 9.54 12.00
CA TYR A 20 -13.62 8.14 11.77
C TYR A 20 -12.19 7.90 12.26
N GLU A 21 -12.08 7.62 13.55
CA GLU A 21 -10.92 7.00 14.18
C GLU A 21 -10.87 5.53 13.74
N TRP A 22 -10.11 5.24 12.68
CA TRP A 22 -9.83 3.87 12.25
C TRP A 22 -8.80 3.25 13.21
N SER A 23 -9.30 2.71 14.31
CA SER A 23 -8.51 1.89 15.24
C SER A 23 -8.32 0.47 14.67
N PRO A 24 -7.09 -0.05 14.50
CA PRO A 24 -6.81 -1.31 13.81
C PRO A 24 -7.03 -2.58 14.65
N LEU A 25 -7.85 -2.53 15.72
CA LEU A 25 -7.94 -3.60 16.72
C LEU A 25 -9.31 -4.29 16.87
N SER A 26 -10.25 -4.10 15.93
CA SER A 26 -11.56 -4.77 15.98
C SER A 26 -11.92 -5.51 14.67
N MET A 27 -11.18 -6.57 14.37
CA MET A 27 -11.69 -7.62 13.47
C MET A 27 -11.38 -9.02 14.00
N PRO A 28 -12.32 -9.62 14.77
CA PRO A 28 -12.33 -11.08 14.87
C PRO A 28 -13.77 -11.65 14.78
N LYS A 29 -14.55 -11.35 13.73
CA LYS A 29 -15.79 -12.11 13.44
C LYS A 29 -16.10 -12.39 11.96
N LEU A 30 -15.49 -11.68 11.00
CA LEU A 30 -15.82 -11.87 9.57
C LEU A 30 -15.00 -12.95 8.84
N LEU A 31 -13.93 -13.48 9.44
CA LEU A 31 -13.10 -14.53 8.83
C LEU A 31 -13.51 -15.96 9.18
N ARG A 32 -14.59 -16.17 9.96
CA ARG A 32 -15.11 -17.51 10.26
C ARG A 32 -16.15 -18.02 9.24
N ALA A 33 -16.37 -17.30 8.14
CA ALA A 33 -17.36 -17.67 7.11
C ALA A 33 -16.73 -18.19 5.79
N ILE A 34 -15.40 -18.30 5.67
CA ILE A 34 -14.74 -18.74 4.41
C ILE A 34 -14.02 -20.10 4.59
N SER A 35 -14.43 -20.88 5.59
CA SER A 35 -13.95 -22.26 5.78
C SER A 35 -15.11 -23.26 5.78
N CYS A 36 -15.98 -23.16 4.79
CA CYS A 36 -16.81 -24.27 4.33
C CYS A 36 -16.60 -24.39 2.82
N ARG A 37 -15.64 -25.22 2.42
CA ARG A 37 -15.61 -25.81 1.07
C ARG A 37 -16.71 -26.87 1.03
N ASP A 38 -17.36 -26.96 -0.12
CA ASP A 38 -18.35 -27.99 -0.52
C ASP A 38 -19.76 -27.83 0.07
N ALA A 39 -20.35 -26.66 -0.13
CA ALA A 39 -21.80 -26.54 -0.20
C ALA A 39 -22.19 -26.02 -1.60
N ASP A 40 -23.06 -26.79 -2.27
CA ASP A 40 -23.71 -26.45 -3.54
C ASP A 40 -24.22 -25.00 -3.51
N VAL A 41 -23.49 -24.09 -4.15
CA VAL A 41 -23.94 -22.71 -4.31
C VAL A 41 -25.10 -22.76 -5.32
N PRO A 42 -26.34 -22.44 -4.92
CA PRO A 42 -27.48 -22.53 -5.82
C PRO A 42 -27.23 -21.63 -7.04
N ARG A 43 -27.43 -22.18 -8.24
CA ARG A 43 -27.19 -21.47 -9.52
C ARG A 43 -27.86 -20.09 -9.59
N SER A 44 -28.97 -19.89 -8.86
CA SER A 44 -29.65 -18.60 -8.72
C SER A 44 -28.80 -17.51 -8.07
N LEU A 45 -27.91 -17.86 -7.13
CA LEU A 45 -27.04 -16.92 -6.41
C LEU A 45 -25.84 -16.48 -7.26
N VAL A 46 -25.29 -17.39 -8.08
CA VAL A 46 -24.24 -17.09 -9.05
C VAL A 46 -24.75 -16.14 -10.14
N VAL A 47 -25.98 -16.36 -10.63
CA VAL A 47 -26.63 -15.46 -11.60
C VAL A 47 -26.87 -14.08 -11.00
N LYS A 48 -27.28 -13.99 -9.73
CA LYS A 48 -27.51 -12.72 -9.04
C LYS A 48 -26.22 -11.91 -8.84
N ILE A 49 -25.11 -12.56 -8.47
CA ILE A 49 -23.80 -11.90 -8.35
C ILE A 49 -23.31 -11.41 -9.72
N ARG A 50 -23.53 -12.17 -10.80
CA ARG A 50 -23.13 -11.78 -12.16
C ARG A 50 -23.96 -10.61 -12.69
N ALA A 51 -25.26 -10.58 -12.39
CA ALA A 51 -26.16 -9.48 -12.72
C ALA A 51 -25.83 -8.20 -11.94
N ASP A 52 -25.46 -8.33 -10.66
CA ASP A 52 -25.09 -7.20 -9.81
C ASP A 52 -23.75 -6.56 -10.23
N ARG A 53 -22.80 -7.39 -10.69
CA ARG A 53 -21.55 -6.90 -11.28
C ARG A 53 -21.77 -6.12 -12.57
N LYS A 54 -22.69 -6.57 -13.44
CA LYS A 54 -23.09 -5.82 -14.65
C LYS A 54 -23.75 -4.49 -14.31
N ARG A 55 -24.66 -4.45 -13.33
CA ARG A 55 -25.31 -3.21 -12.89
C ARG A 55 -24.34 -2.21 -12.26
N ARG A 56 -23.38 -2.68 -11.45
CA ARG A 56 -22.33 -1.79 -10.90
C ARG A 56 -21.46 -1.19 -12.00
N LYS A 57 -21.13 -1.95 -13.05
CA LYS A 57 -20.38 -1.44 -14.20
C LYS A 57 -21.16 -0.36 -14.95
N LEU A 58 -22.44 -0.61 -15.22
CA LEU A 58 -23.33 0.37 -15.87
C LEU A 58 -23.52 1.64 -15.02
N TYR A 59 -23.70 1.49 -13.71
CA TYR A 59 -23.86 2.62 -12.79
C TYR A 59 -22.57 3.44 -12.65
N LEU A 60 -21.39 2.79 -12.66
CA LEU A 60 -20.10 3.47 -12.69
C LEU A 60 -19.90 4.22 -14.01
N GLU A 61 -20.18 3.60 -15.15
CA GLU A 61 -20.08 4.25 -16.46
C GLU A 61 -21.04 5.44 -16.57
N GLU A 62 -22.28 5.31 -16.09
CA GLU A 62 -23.28 6.37 -16.12
C GLU A 62 -22.99 7.51 -15.13
N ARG A 63 -22.38 7.19 -13.99
CA ARG A 63 -21.91 8.18 -13.02
C ARG A 63 -20.64 8.90 -13.52
N LEU A 64 -19.74 8.20 -14.21
CA LEU A 64 -18.60 8.80 -14.91
C LEU A 64 -19.06 9.74 -16.04
N ARG A 65 -20.09 9.35 -16.79
CA ARG A 65 -20.72 10.18 -17.83
C ARG A 65 -21.35 11.44 -17.27
N ARG A 66 -22.05 11.35 -16.13
CA ARG A 66 -22.75 12.49 -15.50
C ARG A 66 -21.84 13.49 -14.80
N ILE A 67 -20.61 13.12 -14.44
CA ILE A 67 -19.64 14.05 -13.83
C ILE A 67 -19.02 14.99 -14.88
N GLY A 68 -19.34 14.83 -16.18
CA GLY A 68 -18.86 15.79 -17.19
C GLY A 68 -17.34 15.81 -17.31
N VAL A 69 -16.69 14.66 -17.10
CA VAL A 69 -15.25 14.51 -17.29
C VAL A 69 -14.99 14.14 -18.75
N ILE A 70 -14.72 15.19 -19.52
CA ILE A 70 -13.85 15.22 -20.69
C ILE A 70 -14.37 14.40 -21.88
N THR A 71 -14.92 15.13 -22.84
CA THR A 71 -14.97 14.71 -24.25
C THR A 71 -13.59 14.19 -24.69
N MET A 72 -13.54 12.87 -24.92
CA MET A 72 -12.45 12.13 -25.54
C MET A 72 -12.02 12.79 -26.86
N ASN A 73 -10.88 13.47 -26.85
CA ASN A 73 -10.05 13.61 -28.04
C ASN A 73 -8.56 13.84 -27.72
N ASP A 74 -8.22 14.21 -26.47
CA ASP A 74 -6.84 14.38 -25.99
C ASP A 74 -6.67 13.83 -24.54
N GLU A 75 -6.98 12.56 -24.29
CA GLU A 75 -6.72 11.93 -22.97
C GLU A 75 -5.23 11.63 -22.76
N ARG A 76 -4.40 12.68 -22.83
CA ARG A 76 -2.97 12.61 -22.55
C ARG A 76 -2.68 13.30 -21.23
N PHE A 77 -2.31 12.53 -20.22
CA PHE A 77 -1.85 13.09 -18.96
C PHE A 77 -0.33 13.28 -19.04
N GLU A 78 0.10 14.53 -19.14
CA GLU A 78 1.52 14.90 -19.09
C GLU A 78 1.84 15.54 -17.74
N ILE A 79 2.79 14.94 -17.03
CA ILE A 79 3.31 15.46 -15.77
C ILE A 79 4.83 15.57 -15.85
N THR A 80 5.38 16.61 -15.24
CA THR A 80 6.82 16.80 -15.11
C THR A 80 7.16 17.01 -13.64
N TYR A 81 8.11 16.24 -13.12
CA TYR A 81 8.54 16.35 -11.73
C TYR A 81 10.01 15.98 -11.56
N THR A 82 10.60 16.49 -10.48
CA THR A 82 11.92 16.06 -10.02
C THR A 82 11.75 14.91 -9.05
N LEU A 83 12.41 13.78 -9.33
CA LEU A 83 12.41 12.63 -8.44
C LEU A 83 13.14 12.99 -7.14
N THR A 84 12.48 12.84 -5.99
CA THR A 84 13.11 13.07 -4.67
C THR A 84 13.40 11.75 -3.96
N PRO A 85 14.34 11.72 -2.99
CA PRO A 85 14.60 10.51 -2.20
C PRO A 85 13.34 9.98 -1.49
N ARG A 86 12.45 10.90 -1.06
CA ARG A 86 11.19 10.54 -0.39
C ARG A 86 10.24 9.81 -1.32
N ASP A 87 10.16 10.22 -2.58
CA ASP A 87 9.35 9.50 -3.58
C ASP A 87 9.91 8.10 -3.81
N TYR A 88 11.22 7.99 -4.01
CA TYR A 88 11.86 6.69 -4.24
C TYR A 88 11.67 5.75 -3.04
N ALA A 89 11.78 6.26 -1.82
CA ALA A 89 11.49 5.48 -0.61
C ALA A 89 10.01 5.06 -0.52
N ALA A 90 9.08 5.97 -0.84
CA ALA A 90 7.64 5.66 -0.88
C ALA A 90 7.33 4.60 -1.93
N MET A 91 7.91 4.71 -3.13
CA MET A 91 7.80 3.71 -4.20
C MET A 91 8.30 2.34 -3.73
N THR A 92 9.53 2.29 -3.23
CA THR A 92 10.15 1.05 -2.76
C THR A 92 9.34 0.43 -1.64
N SER A 93 8.88 1.24 -0.67
CA SER A 93 8.04 0.79 0.43
C SER A 93 6.70 0.23 -0.05
N ALA A 94 6.04 0.86 -1.03
CA ALA A 94 4.76 0.39 -1.55
C ALA A 94 4.91 -0.91 -2.36
N ILE A 95 5.97 -1.03 -3.16
CA ILE A 95 6.23 -2.23 -3.96
C ILE A 95 6.61 -3.41 -3.06
N THR A 96 7.46 -3.14 -2.06
CA THR A 96 8.00 -4.15 -1.14
C THR A 96 7.10 -4.45 0.04
N ARG A 97 5.95 -3.75 0.16
CA ARG A 97 4.98 -3.94 1.25
C ARG A 97 4.59 -5.42 1.31
N ARG A 98 5.20 -6.15 2.25
CA ARG A 98 4.97 -7.58 2.41
C ARG A 98 3.56 -7.78 2.95
N SER A 99 2.89 -8.82 2.46
CA SER A 99 1.64 -9.25 3.07
C SER A 99 1.88 -9.61 4.53
N PHE A 100 0.89 -9.36 5.38
CA PHE A 100 0.96 -9.69 6.80
C PHE A 100 1.41 -11.13 7.04
N GLY A 101 0.95 -12.08 6.21
CA GLY A 101 1.36 -13.48 6.26
C GLY A 101 2.86 -13.71 5.99
N ARG A 102 3.49 -12.96 5.08
CA ARG A 102 4.94 -13.06 4.84
C ARG A 102 5.76 -12.54 6.02
N ASN A 103 5.28 -11.49 6.69
CA ASN A 103 5.93 -10.99 7.91
C ASN A 103 5.81 -12.01 9.04
N LEU A 104 4.63 -12.60 9.23
CA LEU A 104 4.43 -13.67 10.21
C LEU A 104 5.34 -14.88 9.94
N PHE A 105 5.48 -15.28 8.68
CA PHE A 105 6.39 -16.35 8.29
C PHE A 105 7.86 -16.01 8.58
N THR A 106 8.30 -14.78 8.28
CA THR A 106 9.66 -14.33 8.60
C THR A 106 9.89 -14.31 10.11
N PHE A 107 8.91 -13.83 10.89
CA PHE A 107 8.96 -13.87 12.34
C PHE A 107 9.05 -15.31 12.88
N ALA A 108 8.21 -16.22 12.38
CA ALA A 108 8.24 -17.63 12.77
C ALA A 108 9.60 -18.28 12.44
N LEU A 109 10.18 -17.98 11.27
CA LEU A 109 11.52 -18.45 10.91
C LEU A 109 12.61 -17.89 11.84
N LEU A 110 12.53 -16.62 12.24
CA LEU A 110 13.47 -16.03 13.17
C LEU A 110 13.36 -16.67 14.56
N VAL A 111 12.14 -16.85 15.07
CA VAL A 111 11.91 -17.55 16.34
C VAL A 111 12.41 -19.00 16.28
N ALA A 112 12.13 -19.72 15.19
CA ALA A 112 12.65 -21.06 14.97
C ALA A 112 14.18 -21.08 14.90
N SER A 113 14.82 -20.08 14.28
CA SER A 113 16.28 -19.98 14.22
C SER A 113 16.90 -19.77 15.61
N VAL A 114 16.28 -18.92 16.43
CA VAL A 114 16.66 -18.71 17.83
C VAL A 114 16.53 -20.01 18.62
N TRP A 115 15.42 -20.72 18.42
CA TRP A 115 15.19 -22.02 19.04
C TRP A 115 16.27 -23.04 18.67
N CYS A 116 16.57 -23.19 17.37
CA CYS A 116 17.63 -24.08 16.89
C CYS A 116 19.00 -23.70 17.49
N LEU A 117 19.29 -22.41 17.60
CA LEU A 117 20.52 -21.93 18.23
C LEU A 117 20.60 -22.36 19.70
N MET A 118 19.50 -22.26 20.45
CA MET A 118 19.46 -22.72 21.85
C MET A 118 19.67 -24.23 21.97
N VAL A 119 18.98 -25.03 21.15
CA VAL A 119 19.14 -26.49 21.12
C VAL A 119 20.60 -26.85 20.84
N PHE A 120 21.24 -26.16 19.90
CA PHE A 120 22.65 -26.36 19.56
C PHE A 120 23.58 -26.12 20.75
N PHE A 121 23.38 -25.03 21.50
CA PHE A 121 24.22 -24.69 22.65
C PHE A 121 23.93 -25.54 23.89
N MET A 122 22.65 -25.83 24.17
CA MET A 122 22.24 -26.54 25.39
C MET A 122 22.25 -28.06 25.25
N LYS A 123 22.29 -28.59 24.01
CA LYS A 123 22.17 -30.03 23.69
C LYS A 123 20.89 -30.69 24.26
N ILE A 124 19.83 -29.91 24.42
CA ILE A 124 18.52 -30.37 24.89
C ILE A 124 17.55 -30.28 23.73
N TYR A 125 16.94 -31.41 23.38
CA TYR A 125 16.00 -31.50 22.25
C TYR A 125 14.54 -31.41 22.69
N ASP A 126 14.24 -31.67 23.97
CA ASP A 126 12.89 -31.56 24.52
C ASP A 126 12.55 -30.09 24.83
N PRO A 127 11.52 -29.51 24.19
CA PRO A 127 11.15 -28.11 24.39
C PRO A 127 10.71 -27.78 25.81
N LEU A 128 10.04 -28.70 26.50
CA LEU A 128 9.55 -28.45 27.85
C LEU A 128 10.71 -28.44 28.85
N GLU A 129 11.64 -29.38 28.70
CA GLU A 129 12.84 -29.44 29.54
C GLU A 129 13.75 -28.23 29.30
N MET A 130 13.88 -27.79 28.05
CA MET A 130 14.63 -26.58 27.73
C MET A 130 14.02 -25.34 28.39
N MET A 131 12.70 -25.16 28.30
CA MET A 131 12.03 -24.03 28.96
C MET A 131 12.18 -24.07 30.49
N ARG A 132 12.12 -25.25 31.11
CA ARG A 132 12.34 -25.39 32.56
C ARG A 132 13.75 -24.99 32.96
N ARG A 133 14.77 -25.42 32.21
CA ARG A 133 16.16 -25.07 32.51
C ARG A 133 16.46 -23.60 32.27
N VAL A 134 15.92 -23.03 31.19
CA VAL A 134 16.02 -21.60 30.91
C VAL A 134 15.34 -20.79 32.01
N ALA A 135 14.20 -21.25 32.54
CA ALA A 135 13.53 -20.58 33.66
C ALA A 135 14.25 -20.73 35.00
N ALA A 136 15.00 -21.82 35.19
CA ALA A 136 15.74 -22.08 36.43
C ALA A 136 17.05 -21.30 36.53
N ASP A 137 17.70 -20.99 35.40
CA ASP A 137 18.94 -20.22 35.36
C ASP A 137 18.70 -18.77 34.91
N SER A 138 18.89 -17.83 35.82
CA SER A 138 18.61 -16.40 35.60
C SER A 138 19.43 -15.79 34.45
N ILE A 139 20.67 -16.26 34.25
CA ILE A 139 21.53 -15.80 33.16
C ILE A 139 20.94 -16.24 31.82
N SER A 140 20.63 -17.53 31.67
CA SER A 140 20.01 -18.05 30.44
C SER A 140 18.63 -17.44 30.16
N ALA A 141 17.82 -17.19 31.19
CA ALA A 141 16.52 -16.52 31.06
C ALA A 141 16.66 -15.11 30.47
N SER A 142 17.61 -14.33 30.99
CA SER A 142 17.86 -12.96 30.52
C SER A 142 18.39 -12.93 29.08
N ALA A 143 19.31 -13.84 28.73
CA ALA A 143 19.84 -13.96 27.38
C ALA A 143 18.75 -14.36 26.37
N PHE A 144 17.88 -15.31 26.72
CA PHE A 144 16.75 -15.70 25.88
C PHE A 144 15.77 -14.55 25.68
N THR A 145 15.43 -13.85 26.77
CA THR A 145 14.53 -12.69 26.72
C THR A 145 15.12 -11.58 25.84
N ALA A 146 16.41 -11.27 26.00
CA ALA A 146 17.11 -10.28 25.18
C ALA A 146 17.09 -10.66 23.69
N LEU A 147 17.27 -11.94 23.37
CA LEU A 147 17.25 -12.44 22.00
C LEU A 147 15.84 -12.37 21.38
N LEU A 148 14.79 -12.66 22.14
CA LEU A 148 13.41 -12.48 21.69
C LEU A 148 13.07 -11.00 21.47
N ILE A 149 13.48 -10.11 22.39
CA ILE A 149 13.32 -8.67 22.22
C ILE A 149 14.06 -8.21 20.95
N PHE A 150 15.25 -8.72 20.70
CA PHE A 150 16.00 -8.43 19.48
C PHE A 150 15.25 -8.88 18.22
N VAL A 151 14.69 -10.09 18.19
CA VAL A 151 13.87 -10.56 17.04
C VAL A 151 12.64 -9.67 16.82
N CYS A 152 11.95 -9.28 17.90
CA CYS A 152 10.82 -8.34 17.83
C CYS A 152 11.28 -6.97 17.31
N ALA A 153 12.40 -6.44 17.81
CA ALA A 153 12.96 -5.18 17.37
C ALA A 153 13.35 -5.22 15.88
N VAL A 154 14.01 -6.29 15.42
CA VAL A 154 14.39 -6.47 14.00
C VAL A 154 13.17 -6.58 13.10
N THR A 155 12.13 -7.31 13.51
CA THR A 155 10.91 -7.46 12.70
C THR A 155 10.13 -6.15 12.58
N ILE A 156 10.08 -5.34 13.64
CA ILE A 156 9.47 -4.00 13.62
C ILE A 156 10.36 -3.02 12.83
N ALA A 157 11.68 -3.06 13.06
CA ALA A 157 12.65 -2.19 12.41
C ALA A 157 12.83 -2.50 10.92
N ASN A 158 12.40 -3.67 10.44
CA ASN A 158 12.53 -4.08 9.04
C ASN A 158 11.98 -3.02 8.06
N GLN A 159 10.87 -2.35 8.39
CA GLN A 159 10.34 -1.26 7.55
C GLN A 159 11.28 -0.06 7.48
N TRP A 160 11.89 0.31 8.61
CA TRP A 160 12.87 1.40 8.70
C TRP A 160 14.17 1.05 7.97
N ILE A 161 14.60 -0.22 8.05
CA ILE A 161 15.76 -0.73 7.30
C ILE A 161 15.51 -0.60 5.80
N VAL A 162 14.31 -1.00 5.31
CA VAL A 162 13.95 -0.84 3.89
C VAL A 162 14.01 0.63 3.47
N TRP A 163 13.50 1.55 4.29
CA TRP A 163 13.59 2.99 4.03
C TRP A 163 15.05 3.48 3.97
N GLY A 164 15.89 3.11 4.94
CA GLY A 164 17.30 3.49 4.99
C GLY A 164 18.09 2.96 3.79
N VAL A 165 17.91 1.68 3.44
CA VAL A 165 18.55 1.06 2.28
C VAL A 165 18.10 1.72 0.98
N SER A 166 16.83 2.11 0.86
CA SER A 166 16.30 2.84 -0.31
C SER A 166 16.98 4.20 -0.47
N TYR A 167 17.24 4.90 0.63
CA TYR A 167 17.94 6.19 0.59
C TYR A 167 19.39 6.06 0.11
N LEU A 168 20.09 5.01 0.56
CA LEU A 168 21.45 4.70 0.10
C LEU A 168 21.49 4.34 -1.39
N HIS A 169 20.50 3.59 -1.88
CA HIS A 169 20.40 3.23 -3.30
C HIS A 169 20.02 4.41 -4.17
N TYR A 170 19.19 5.33 -3.67
CA TYR A 170 18.79 6.53 -4.41
C TYR A 170 20.01 7.32 -4.91
N ARG A 171 21.04 7.48 -4.09
CA ARG A 171 22.27 8.21 -4.49
C ARG A 171 23.04 7.55 -5.63
N LYS A 172 22.81 6.26 -5.90
CA LYS A 172 23.44 5.50 -6.98
C LYS A 172 22.63 5.50 -8.27
N LEU A 173 21.39 6.00 -8.25
CA LEU A 173 20.55 6.07 -9.44
C LEU A 173 21.05 7.20 -10.35
N ALA A 174 21.24 6.90 -11.63
CA ALA A 174 21.61 7.90 -12.63
C ALA A 174 20.52 9.00 -12.76
N SER A 175 19.27 8.66 -12.48
CA SER A 175 18.12 9.59 -12.50
C SER A 175 17.91 10.38 -11.19
N ALA A 176 18.79 10.24 -10.20
CA ALA A 176 18.66 10.97 -8.93
C ALA A 176 18.70 12.49 -9.16
N GLY A 177 17.65 13.19 -8.74
CA GLY A 177 17.53 14.64 -8.94
C GLY A 177 17.27 15.07 -10.38
N SER A 178 17.07 14.12 -11.31
CA SER A 178 16.70 14.45 -12.68
C SER A 178 15.22 14.83 -12.79
N THR A 179 14.92 15.71 -13.73
CA THR A 179 13.55 16.02 -14.14
C THR A 179 13.05 14.91 -15.04
N ILE A 180 11.92 14.32 -14.65
CA ILE A 180 11.26 13.24 -15.37
C ILE A 180 9.91 13.78 -15.85
N THR A 181 9.68 13.66 -17.15
CA THR A 181 8.40 13.92 -17.79
C THR A 181 7.74 12.58 -18.10
N ILE A 182 6.55 12.36 -17.54
CA ILE A 182 5.75 11.17 -17.78
C ILE A 182 4.51 11.58 -18.56
N THR A 183 4.26 10.89 -19.68
CA THR A 183 3.03 11.04 -20.45
C THR A 183 2.29 9.72 -20.49
N MET A 184 1.03 9.71 -20.05
CA MET A 184 0.14 8.55 -20.16
C MET A 184 -0.82 8.79 -21.32
N ASP A 185 -0.87 7.84 -22.25
CA ASP A 185 -1.72 7.86 -23.43
C ASP A 185 -2.33 6.46 -23.69
N GLU A 186 -3.01 6.28 -24.81
CA GLU A 186 -3.65 5.00 -25.14
C GLU A 186 -2.68 3.83 -25.34
N THR A 187 -1.45 4.13 -25.76
CA THR A 187 -0.42 3.13 -26.08
C THR A 187 0.30 2.65 -24.81
N GLY A 188 0.48 3.54 -23.84
CA GLY A 188 1.21 3.22 -22.63
C GLY A 188 1.58 4.42 -21.79
N ILE A 189 2.62 4.22 -20.98
CA ILE A 189 3.25 5.25 -20.18
C ILE A 189 4.62 5.54 -20.80
N GLN A 190 4.79 6.73 -21.36
CA GLN A 190 6.10 7.20 -21.81
C GLN A 190 6.77 7.95 -20.67
N SER A 191 8.02 7.60 -20.37
CA SER A 191 8.85 8.31 -19.39
C SER A 191 10.08 8.84 -20.08
N ARG A 192 10.27 10.16 -20.02
CA ARG A 192 11.42 10.87 -20.58
C ARG A 192 12.16 11.58 -19.46
N SER A 193 13.48 11.44 -19.44
CA SER A 193 14.38 12.16 -18.55
C SER A 193 15.62 12.56 -19.35
N SER A 194 16.49 13.40 -18.76
CA SER A 194 17.78 13.73 -19.38
C SER A 194 18.70 12.51 -19.56
N VAL A 195 18.45 11.42 -18.83
CA VAL A 195 19.32 10.24 -18.77
C VAL A 195 18.76 9.07 -19.59
N ALA A 196 17.44 8.95 -19.67
CA ALA A 196 16.78 7.83 -20.33
C ALA A 196 15.38 8.21 -20.84
N SER A 197 14.98 7.56 -21.93
CA SER A 197 13.62 7.60 -22.48
C SER A 197 13.11 6.17 -22.59
N SER A 198 11.89 5.91 -22.13
CA SER A 198 11.25 4.59 -22.17
C SER A 198 9.78 4.72 -22.51
N VAL A 199 9.26 3.71 -23.21
CA VAL A 199 7.83 3.56 -23.49
C VAL A 199 7.41 2.24 -22.86
N ILE A 200 6.51 2.31 -21.90
CA ILE A 200 6.04 1.16 -21.12
C ILE A 200 4.60 0.88 -21.55
N PRO A 201 4.35 -0.17 -22.34
CA PRO A 201 3.00 -0.46 -22.79
C PRO A 201 2.12 -0.90 -21.62
N TRP A 202 0.81 -0.64 -21.70
CA TRP A 202 -0.13 -0.94 -20.61
C TRP A 202 -0.15 -2.42 -20.21
N ASN A 203 0.07 -3.34 -21.16
CA ASN A 203 0.13 -4.78 -20.91
C ASN A 203 1.29 -5.20 -19.96
N THR A 204 2.28 -4.33 -19.78
CA THR A 204 3.46 -4.56 -18.94
C THR A 204 3.23 -4.07 -17.52
N VAL A 205 2.24 -3.19 -17.30
CA VAL A 205 1.87 -2.69 -15.98
C VAL A 205 1.01 -3.73 -15.27
N LYS A 206 1.56 -4.37 -14.23
CA LYS A 206 0.88 -5.44 -13.49
C LYS A 206 -0.14 -4.93 -12.48
N ARG A 207 0.09 -3.74 -11.92
CA ARG A 207 -0.80 -3.14 -10.90
C ARG A 207 -0.60 -1.63 -10.84
N VAL A 208 -1.68 -0.92 -10.53
CA VAL A 208 -1.65 0.49 -10.15
C VAL A 208 -2.01 0.59 -8.66
N LEU A 209 -1.15 1.22 -7.88
CA LEU A 209 -1.32 1.45 -6.46
C LEU A 209 -1.58 2.94 -6.22
N ARG A 210 -2.62 3.25 -5.44
CA ARG A 210 -2.90 4.60 -4.96
C ARG A 210 -2.46 4.71 -3.51
N GLU A 211 -1.45 5.54 -3.27
CA GLU A 211 -1.01 5.96 -1.95
C GLU A 211 -1.48 7.40 -1.68
N LYS A 212 -1.32 7.89 -0.44
CA LYS A 212 -1.80 9.23 -0.04
C LYS A 212 -1.26 10.35 -0.93
N ASP A 213 0.05 10.29 -1.22
CA ASP A 213 0.80 11.35 -1.91
C ASP A 213 1.36 10.89 -3.27
N HIS A 214 1.06 9.66 -3.70
CA HIS A 214 1.67 9.05 -4.88
C HIS A 214 0.71 8.10 -5.58
N MET A 215 0.80 8.08 -6.91
CA MET A 215 0.32 6.98 -7.73
C MET A 215 1.52 6.16 -8.18
N ILE A 216 1.44 4.84 -8.10
CA ILE A 216 2.54 3.94 -8.43
C ILE A 216 2.06 2.90 -9.44
N SER A 217 2.64 2.92 -10.64
CA SER A 217 2.36 1.94 -11.70
C SER A 217 3.46 0.90 -11.68
N ALA A 218 3.20 -0.25 -11.06
CA ALA A 218 4.19 -1.31 -10.92
C ALA A 218 4.24 -2.20 -12.16
N ILE A 219 5.44 -2.31 -12.72
CA ILE A 219 5.77 -3.12 -13.89
C ILE A 219 6.19 -4.52 -13.43
N SER A 220 6.98 -4.58 -12.36
CA SER A 220 7.46 -5.82 -11.76
C SER A 220 7.48 -5.73 -10.23
N GLU A 221 8.01 -6.75 -9.57
CA GLU A 221 8.25 -6.71 -8.12
C GLU A 221 9.40 -5.76 -7.72
N ARG A 222 10.19 -5.29 -8.68
CA ARG A 222 11.36 -4.43 -8.43
C ARG A 222 11.34 -3.13 -9.20
N GLU A 223 10.39 -2.97 -10.11
CA GLU A 223 10.32 -1.85 -11.03
C GLU A 223 8.91 -1.26 -11.05
N ALA A 224 8.82 0.05 -10.87
CA ALA A 224 7.59 0.80 -11.01
C ALA A 224 7.89 2.22 -11.44
N LEU A 225 6.87 2.86 -12.02
CA LEU A 225 6.83 4.29 -12.18
C LEU A 225 6.11 4.92 -10.99
N ILE A 226 6.64 6.03 -10.51
CA ILE A 226 6.05 6.82 -9.44
C ILE A 226 5.59 8.16 -9.99
N LEU A 227 4.35 8.52 -9.70
CA LEU A 227 3.73 9.77 -10.09
C LEU A 227 3.34 10.51 -8.80
N PRO A 228 4.17 11.45 -8.31
CA PRO A 228 3.87 12.20 -7.10
C PRO A 228 2.61 13.04 -7.27
N ARG A 229 1.72 13.06 -6.28
CA ARG A 229 0.50 13.86 -6.30
C ARG A 229 0.76 15.35 -6.57
N ARG A 230 1.89 15.87 -6.06
CA ARG A 230 2.32 17.26 -6.27
C ARG A 230 2.71 17.63 -7.71
N SER A 231 2.82 16.65 -8.62
CA SER A 231 3.11 16.91 -10.03
C SER A 231 1.86 17.14 -10.87
N PHE A 232 0.68 16.97 -10.29
CA PHE A 232 -0.61 17.22 -10.94
C PHE A 232 -1.08 18.63 -10.62
N LYS A 233 -1.83 19.25 -11.54
CA LYS A 233 -2.34 20.62 -11.36
C LYS A 233 -3.41 20.69 -10.28
N SER A 234 -4.19 19.63 -10.11
CA SER A 234 -5.30 19.54 -9.18
C SER A 234 -5.42 18.14 -8.57
N GLU A 235 -6.21 18.01 -7.50
CA GLU A 235 -6.55 16.70 -6.92
C GLU A 235 -7.46 15.90 -7.86
N GLU A 236 -8.32 16.58 -8.60
CA GLU A 236 -9.20 16.02 -9.62
C GLU A 236 -8.38 15.37 -10.74
N ASP A 237 -7.31 16.03 -11.21
CA ASP A 237 -6.41 15.51 -12.23
C ASP A 237 -5.68 14.26 -11.75
N PHE A 238 -5.21 14.26 -10.49
CA PHE A 238 -4.59 13.09 -9.88
C PHE A 238 -5.57 11.91 -9.81
N ASN A 239 -6.80 12.17 -9.36
CA ASN A 239 -7.83 11.14 -9.26
C ASN A 239 -8.25 10.62 -10.64
N ALA A 240 -8.37 11.49 -11.65
CA ALA A 240 -8.67 11.13 -13.02
C ALA A 240 -7.56 10.25 -13.62
N ALA A 241 -6.30 10.61 -13.42
CA ALA A 241 -5.15 9.83 -13.87
C ALA A 241 -5.10 8.43 -13.22
N VAL A 242 -5.39 8.33 -11.92
CA VAL A 242 -5.48 7.03 -11.22
C VAL A 242 -6.60 6.17 -11.80
N VAL A 243 -7.79 6.75 -12.00
CA VAL A 243 -8.93 6.02 -12.59
C VAL A 243 -8.61 5.57 -14.01
N TYR A 244 -8.00 6.44 -14.82
CA TYR A 244 -7.55 6.13 -16.18
C TYR A 244 -6.60 4.93 -16.21
N ALA A 245 -5.54 4.97 -15.39
CA ALA A 245 -4.55 3.90 -15.35
C ALA A 245 -5.12 2.57 -14.80
N LEU A 246 -6.01 2.63 -13.80
CA LEU A 246 -6.72 1.43 -13.30
C LEU A 246 -7.63 0.81 -14.37
N GLY A 247 -8.28 1.64 -15.19
CA GLY A 247 -9.10 1.20 -16.31
C GLY A 247 -8.27 0.42 -17.33
N ARG A 248 -7.05 0.88 -17.63
CA ARG A 248 -6.15 0.24 -18.62
C ARG A 248 -5.56 -1.09 -18.13
N VAL A 249 -5.17 -1.20 -16.86
CA VAL A 249 -4.58 -2.44 -16.30
C VAL A 249 -5.60 -3.57 -16.12
N SER A 250 -6.89 -3.23 -16.06
CA SER A 250 -7.97 -4.22 -15.87
C SER A 250 -8.48 -4.84 -17.18
N SER A 251 -7.85 -4.51 -18.31
CA SER A 251 -8.20 -4.95 -19.68
C SER A 251 -7.36 -6.15 -20.08
#